data_AF-A0A923J0P2-F1
#
_entry.id   AF-A0A923J0P2-F1
#
_cell.length_a   1.000
_cell.length_b   1.000
_cell.length_c   1.000
_cell.angle_alpha   90.00
_cell.angle_beta   90.00
_cell.angle_gamma   90.00
#
_symmetry.space_group_name_H-M   'P 1'
#
loop_
_entity.id
_entity.type
_entity.pdbx_description
1 polymer ?
#
loop_
_entity_poly.entity_id
_entity_poly.type
_entity_poly.pdbx_seq_one_letter_code
_entity_poly.pdbx_strand_id
1 'polypeptide(L)'
;MNIKETLNRIRPYEEHSLSKKQMIINIILFLVIGIVSGIAAKYMDTVSSNNVISRIISIIGNIFSRIGVWVLIATIISAWSKTPISAALNVFIFFCGMVLSYYIYSMKLFGFFPMYYFIRWWMIALLSPFGAYVTWYSRGQGWIAAICTALPIGLLMSNGYRFLYLFNATSGFDILAAIFLYFILPTAKEQLFKILSCAIVITYIIRYSSILNYIFGGL
;
A
#
# COMPACT_ATOMS: atom_id res chain seq x y z
N MET A 1 27.11 -13.92 -11.76
CA MET A 1 25.65 -14.14 -11.90
C MET A 1 24.99 -12.79 -12.11
N ASN A 2 24.22 -12.63 -13.19
CA ASN A 2 23.60 -11.34 -13.52
C ASN A 2 22.44 -11.05 -12.55
N ILE A 3 22.21 -9.78 -12.19
CA ILE A 3 21.08 -9.35 -11.33
C ILE A 3 19.76 -9.85 -11.93
N LYS A 4 19.60 -9.77 -13.26
CA LYS A 4 18.40 -10.28 -13.94
C LYS A 4 18.16 -11.77 -13.74
N GLU A 5 19.20 -12.59 -13.83
CA GLU A 5 19.11 -14.04 -13.61
C GLU A 5 18.70 -14.36 -12.18
N THR A 6 19.26 -13.61 -11.23
CA THR A 6 18.93 -13.75 -9.80
C THR A 6 17.45 -13.43 -9.56
N LEU A 7 16.96 -12.32 -10.11
CA LEU A 7 15.57 -11.89 -9.98
C LEU A 7 14.59 -12.87 -10.64
N ASN A 8 14.93 -13.41 -11.82
CA ASN A 8 14.11 -14.41 -12.51
C ASN A 8 14.00 -15.73 -11.74
N ARG A 9 15.03 -16.13 -10.98
CA ARG A 9 14.96 -17.31 -10.11
C ARG A 9 14.00 -17.13 -8.93
N ILE A 10 13.79 -15.90 -8.46
CA ILE A 10 12.88 -15.61 -7.35
C ILE A 10 11.43 -15.72 -7.81
N ARG A 11 11.08 -15.03 -8.90
CA ARG A 11 9.77 -15.08 -9.56
C ARG A 11 9.98 -14.93 -11.07
N PRO A 12 9.78 -15.99 -11.86
CA PRO A 12 9.97 -15.92 -13.30
C PRO A 12 8.89 -15.05 -13.95
N TYR A 13 9.30 -14.24 -14.92
CA TYR A 13 8.39 -13.52 -15.81
C TYR A 13 9.04 -13.34 -17.19
N GLU A 14 8.21 -13.16 -18.21
CA GLU A 14 8.65 -12.78 -19.55
C GLU A 14 8.53 -11.25 -19.71
N GLU A 15 9.63 -10.59 -20.11
CA GLU A 15 9.71 -9.12 -20.27
C GLU A 15 8.66 -8.56 -21.25
N HIS A 16 8.19 -9.37 -22.20
CA HIS A 16 7.17 -9.01 -23.21
C HIS A 16 5.84 -9.76 -23.07
N SER A 17 5.52 -10.28 -21.88
CA SER A 17 4.25 -11.00 -21.61
C SER A 17 2.98 -10.15 -21.74
N LEU A 18 3.11 -8.81 -21.80
CA LEU A 18 2.02 -7.87 -21.96
C LEU A 18 2.08 -7.19 -23.33
N SER A 19 1.00 -7.28 -24.09
CA SER A 19 0.79 -6.42 -25.26
C SER A 19 0.62 -4.96 -24.85
N LYS A 20 1.06 -4.03 -25.69
CA LYS A 20 0.83 -2.57 -25.50
C LYS A 20 -0.63 -2.25 -25.18
N LYS A 21 -1.58 -2.94 -25.84
CA LYS A 21 -3.02 -2.78 -25.58
C LYS A 21 -3.40 -3.15 -24.14
N GLN A 22 -2.89 -4.28 -23.62
CA GLN A 22 -3.17 -4.71 -22.25
C GLN A 22 -2.57 -3.76 -21.22
N MET A 23 -1.38 -3.22 -21.50
CA MET A 23 -0.75 -2.23 -20.64
C MET A 23 -1.56 -0.94 -20.57
N ILE A 24 -2.07 -0.42 -21.69
CA ILE A 24 -2.94 0.75 -21.72
C ILE A 24 -4.25 0.49 -20.96
N ILE A 25 -4.86 -0.68 -21.15
CA ILE A 25 -6.09 -1.06 -20.41
C ILE A 25 -5.83 -1.05 -18.90
N ASN A 26 -4.73 -1.64 -18.44
CA ASN A 26 -4.37 -1.65 -17.02
C ASN A 26 -4.18 -0.22 -16.48
N ILE A 27 -3.48 0.64 -17.22
CA ILE A 27 -3.27 2.05 -16.83
C ILE A 27 -4.61 2.77 -16.66
N ILE A 28 -5.52 2.65 -17.63
CA ILE A 28 -6.85 3.27 -17.56
C ILE A 28 -7.63 2.70 -16.38
N LEU A 29 -7.62 1.39 -16.20
CA LEU A 29 -8.34 0.70 -15.11
C LEU A 29 -7.86 1.19 -13.74
N PHE A 30 -6.55 1.17 -13.48
CA PHE A 30 -6.01 1.59 -12.20
C PHE A 30 -6.12 3.09 -11.96
N LEU A 31 -6.10 3.92 -13.02
CA LEU A 31 -6.42 5.34 -12.90
C LEU A 31 -7.85 5.55 -12.43
N VAL A 32 -8.82 4.86 -13.03
CA VAL A 32 -10.24 4.96 -12.64
C VAL A 32 -10.45 4.47 -11.22
N ILE A 33 -9.88 3.31 -10.85
CA ILE A 33 -9.94 2.79 -9.48
C ILE A 33 -9.32 3.78 -8.48
N GLY A 34 -8.19 4.39 -8.83
CA GLY A 34 -7.55 5.44 -8.05
C GLY A 34 -8.46 6.64 -7.84
N ILE A 35 -9.02 7.19 -8.92
CA ILE A 35 -9.93 8.34 -8.86
C ILE A 35 -11.14 8.04 -7.97
N VAL A 36 -11.81 6.90 -8.17
CA VAL A 36 -12.96 6.48 -7.36
C VAL A 36 -12.57 6.35 -5.89
N SER A 37 -11.40 5.76 -5.61
CA SER A 37 -10.91 5.58 -4.25
C SER A 37 -10.59 6.91 -3.57
N GLY A 38 -10.00 7.88 -4.27
CA GLY A 38 -9.72 9.21 -3.72
C GLY A 38 -10.99 10.02 -3.46
N ILE A 39 -11.99 9.93 -4.33
CA ILE A 39 -13.31 10.55 -4.12
C ILE A 39 -14.01 9.92 -2.92
N ALA A 40 -14.03 8.58 -2.84
CA ALA A 40 -14.64 7.85 -1.75
C ALA A 40 -13.97 8.17 -0.40
N ALA A 41 -12.63 8.17 -0.36
CA ALA A 41 -11.87 8.54 0.83
C ALA A 41 -12.24 9.95 1.31
N LYS A 42 -12.27 10.93 0.40
CA LYS A 42 -12.63 12.31 0.78
C LYS A 42 -14.07 12.42 1.23
N TYR A 43 -15.00 11.72 0.59
CA TYR A 43 -16.40 11.69 1.01
C TYR A 43 -16.54 11.17 2.44
N MET A 44 -15.89 10.05 2.78
CA MET A 44 -15.96 9.46 4.11
C MET A 44 -15.39 10.38 5.20
N ASP A 45 -14.36 11.18 4.90
CA ASP A 45 -13.81 12.17 5.83
C ASP A 45 -14.80 13.30 6.17
N THR A 46 -15.83 13.53 5.33
CA THR A 46 -16.82 14.60 5.55
C THR A 46 -18.06 14.15 6.32
N VAL A 47 -18.21 12.85 6.54
CA VAL A 47 -19.40 12.31 7.21
C VAL A 47 -19.31 12.54 8.73
N SER A 48 -20.22 13.37 9.24
CA SER A 48 -20.33 13.67 10.68
C SER A 48 -20.87 12.47 11.45
N SER A 49 -20.27 12.15 12.60
CA SER A 49 -20.59 10.96 13.41
C SER A 49 -21.84 11.13 14.28
N ASN A 50 -22.95 11.56 13.70
CA ASN A 50 -24.17 11.94 14.43
C ASN A 50 -25.07 10.75 14.79
N ASN A 51 -24.90 9.62 14.10
CA ASN A 51 -25.67 8.38 14.32
C ASN A 51 -24.77 7.15 14.15
N VAL A 52 -25.32 5.95 14.42
CA VAL A 52 -24.53 4.70 14.39
C VAL A 52 -23.90 4.44 13.01
N ILE A 53 -24.67 4.62 11.93
CA ILE A 53 -24.19 4.39 10.55
C ILE A 53 -23.06 5.37 10.21
N SER A 54 -23.27 6.65 10.47
CA SER A 54 -22.27 7.69 10.20
C SER A 54 -21.03 7.56 11.07
N ARG A 55 -21.14 7.01 12.29
CA ARG A 55 -19.99 6.66 13.12
C ARG A 55 -19.18 5.52 12.52
N ILE A 56 -19.81 4.50 11.92
CA ILE A 56 -19.10 3.46 11.17
C ILE A 56 -18.39 4.06 9.96
N ILE A 57 -19.08 4.90 9.19
CA ILE A 57 -18.50 5.58 8.02
C ILE A 57 -17.31 6.46 8.44
N SER A 58 -17.42 7.19 9.55
CA SER A 58 -16.32 7.99 10.10
C SER A 58 -15.11 7.13 10.51
N ILE A 59 -15.33 5.96 11.12
CA ILE A 59 -14.24 5.00 11.41
C ILE A 59 -13.57 4.53 10.12
N ILE A 60 -14.34 4.23 9.07
CA ILE A 60 -13.80 3.86 7.76
C ILE A 60 -13.02 5.04 7.15
N GLY A 61 -13.57 6.26 7.21
CA GLY A 61 -12.87 7.49 6.82
C GLY A 61 -11.49 7.58 7.47
N ASN A 62 -11.44 7.44 8.80
CA ASN A 62 -10.17 7.45 9.54
C ASN A 62 -9.19 6.33 9.13
N ILE A 63 -9.67 5.18 8.66
CA ILE A 63 -8.80 4.12 8.09
C ILE A 63 -8.26 4.58 6.74
N PHE A 64 -9.10 5.17 5.88
CA PHE A 64 -8.72 5.68 4.57
C PHE A 64 -7.83 6.92 4.61
N SER A 65 -7.86 7.71 5.69
CA SER A 65 -6.91 8.80 5.90
C SER A 65 -5.50 8.30 6.26
N ARG A 66 -5.34 7.02 6.65
CA ARG A 66 -4.06 6.45 7.09
C ARG A 66 -3.37 5.66 5.99
N ILE A 67 -2.04 5.60 6.06
CA ILE A 67 -1.20 4.96 5.03
C ILE A 67 -1.44 3.45 4.88
N GLY A 68 -1.94 2.77 5.92
CA GLY A 68 -2.05 1.32 5.95
C GLY A 68 -2.97 0.73 4.88
N VAL A 69 -4.15 1.31 4.64
CA VAL A 69 -5.05 0.82 3.59
C VAL A 69 -4.42 0.95 2.21
N TRP A 70 -3.66 2.01 1.98
CA TRP A 70 -3.02 2.26 0.70
C TRP A 70 -1.82 1.34 0.46
N VAL A 71 -1.07 0.99 1.52
CA VAL A 71 -0.03 -0.04 1.47
C VAL A 71 -0.64 -1.39 1.13
N LEU A 72 -1.77 -1.75 1.75
CA LEU A 72 -2.50 -2.98 1.45
C LEU A 72 -2.91 -3.03 -0.03
N ILE A 73 -3.60 -2.00 -0.52
CA ILE A 73 -4.08 -1.93 -1.91
C ILE A 73 -2.89 -1.99 -2.89
N ALA A 74 -1.85 -1.17 -2.66
CA ALA A 74 -0.67 -1.13 -3.52
C ALA A 74 0.04 -2.49 -3.57
N THR A 75 0.15 -3.18 -2.44
CA THR A 75 0.77 -4.51 -2.36
C THR A 75 -0.03 -5.55 -3.13
N ILE A 76 -1.37 -5.50 -3.06
CA ILE A 76 -2.25 -6.38 -3.84
C ILE A 76 -2.12 -6.08 -5.35
N ILE A 77 -2.21 -4.82 -5.76
CA ILE A 77 -2.04 -4.44 -7.17
C ILE A 77 -0.68 -4.93 -7.69
N SER A 78 0.37 -4.71 -6.90
CA SER A 78 1.73 -5.14 -7.23
C SER A 78 1.83 -6.66 -7.35
N ALA A 79 1.42 -7.42 -6.34
CA ALA A 79 1.61 -8.86 -6.29
C ALA A 79 0.92 -9.60 -7.46
N TRP A 80 -0.25 -9.12 -7.90
CA TRP A 80 -1.00 -9.72 -9.01
C TRP A 80 -0.72 -9.12 -10.39
N SER A 81 0.13 -8.10 -10.49
CA SER A 81 0.57 -7.60 -11.80
C SER A 81 1.44 -8.63 -12.52
N LYS A 82 1.42 -8.63 -13.86
CA LYS A 82 2.12 -9.66 -14.66
C LYS A 82 3.64 -9.54 -14.60
N THR A 83 4.17 -8.32 -14.56
CA THR A 83 5.60 -8.03 -14.53
C THR A 83 5.89 -6.99 -13.45
N PRO A 84 7.13 -6.91 -12.92
CA PRO A 84 7.48 -5.93 -11.89
C PRO A 84 7.41 -4.48 -12.41
N ILE A 85 7.66 -4.27 -13.71
CA ILE A 85 7.46 -2.97 -14.36
C ILE A 85 5.97 -2.61 -14.44
N SER A 86 5.11 -3.57 -14.80
CA SER A 86 3.66 -3.34 -14.79
C SER A 86 3.16 -3.06 -13.37
N ALA A 87 3.69 -3.73 -12.34
CA ALA A 87 3.36 -3.46 -10.94
C ALA A 87 3.67 -2.01 -10.57
N ALA A 88 4.89 -1.55 -10.88
CA ALA A 88 5.34 -0.19 -10.63
C ALA A 88 4.42 0.85 -11.29
N LEU A 89 4.09 0.66 -12.57
CA LEU A 89 3.22 1.59 -13.32
C LEU A 89 1.78 1.57 -12.83
N ASN A 90 1.21 0.38 -12.60
CA ASN A 90 -0.18 0.24 -12.14
C ASN A 90 -0.38 0.92 -10.78
N VAL A 91 0.53 0.70 -9.83
CA VAL A 91 0.48 1.31 -8.49
C VAL A 91 0.69 2.82 -8.57
N PHE A 92 1.66 3.28 -9.37
CA PHE A 92 1.91 4.71 -9.54
C PHE A 92 0.67 5.45 -10.07
N ILE A 93 0.07 4.93 -11.14
CA ILE A 93 -1.10 5.54 -11.78
C ILE A 93 -2.32 5.49 -10.85
N PHE A 94 -2.49 4.41 -10.09
CA PHE A 94 -3.49 4.32 -9.02
C PHE A 94 -3.32 5.45 -8.00
N PHE A 95 -2.11 5.66 -7.47
CA PHE A 95 -1.84 6.71 -6.51
C PHE A 95 -2.01 8.12 -7.09
N CYS A 96 -1.59 8.36 -8.34
CA CYS A 96 -1.83 9.64 -9.02
C CYS A 96 -3.32 9.96 -9.09
N GLY A 97 -4.14 9.00 -9.54
CA GLY A 97 -5.59 9.16 -9.59
C GLY A 97 -6.20 9.43 -8.22
N MET A 98 -5.77 8.67 -7.20
CA MET A 98 -6.25 8.79 -5.83
C MET A 98 -5.91 10.15 -5.20
N VAL A 99 -4.63 10.55 -5.22
CA VAL A 99 -4.19 11.79 -4.59
C VAL A 99 -4.80 13.00 -5.30
N LEU A 100 -4.79 13.03 -6.64
CA LEU A 100 -5.37 14.16 -7.39
C LEU A 100 -6.87 14.29 -7.13
N SER A 101 -7.64 13.20 -7.20
CA SER A 101 -9.08 13.27 -7.02
C SER A 101 -9.46 13.65 -5.59
N TYR A 102 -8.76 13.14 -4.58
CA TYR A 102 -8.96 13.48 -3.17
C TYR A 102 -8.77 14.98 -2.92
N TYR A 103 -7.67 15.56 -3.41
CA TYR A 103 -7.36 16.97 -3.15
C TYR A 103 -8.12 17.95 -4.03
N ILE A 104 -8.47 17.58 -5.27
CA ILE A 104 -9.41 18.35 -6.11
C ILE A 104 -10.78 18.40 -5.45
N TYR A 105 -11.28 17.27 -4.91
CA TYR A 105 -12.52 17.26 -4.14
C TYR A 105 -12.38 18.18 -2.91
N SER A 106 -11.33 18.02 -2.11
CA SER A 106 -11.09 18.87 -0.94
C SER A 106 -11.11 20.37 -1.28
N MET A 107 -10.48 20.77 -2.38
CA MET A 107 -10.47 22.16 -2.84
C MET A 107 -11.87 22.66 -3.20
N LYS A 108 -12.68 21.84 -3.88
CA LYS A 108 -14.07 22.20 -4.22
C LYS A 108 -14.96 22.35 -2.99
N LEU A 109 -14.72 21.57 -1.92
CA LEU A 109 -15.51 21.64 -0.69
C LEU A 109 -15.15 22.84 0.18
N PHE A 110 -13.84 23.07 0.39
CA PHE A 110 -13.37 24.02 1.41
C PHE A 110 -12.87 25.34 0.84
N GLY A 111 -12.83 25.50 -0.49
CA GLY A 111 -12.40 26.74 -1.15
C GLY A 111 -10.89 27.00 -1.10
N PHE A 112 -10.07 26.08 -0.58
CA PHE A 112 -8.61 26.18 -0.57
C PHE A 112 -7.93 24.84 -0.84
N PHE A 113 -6.69 24.88 -1.35
CA PHE A 113 -5.89 23.69 -1.63
C PHE A 113 -4.88 23.43 -0.50
N PRO A 114 -4.97 22.31 0.23
CA PRO A 114 -4.07 22.00 1.35
C PRO A 114 -2.69 21.51 0.86
N MET A 115 -1.88 22.45 0.35
CA MET A 115 -0.60 22.18 -0.33
C MET A 115 0.37 21.33 0.48
N TYR A 116 0.48 21.58 1.79
CA TYR A 116 1.36 20.83 2.69
C TYR A 116 1.07 19.32 2.69
N TYR A 117 -0.20 18.94 2.85
CA TYR A 117 -0.63 17.54 2.87
C TYR A 117 -0.54 16.92 1.47
N PHE A 118 -0.91 17.69 0.44
CA PHE A 118 -0.79 17.25 -0.95
C PHE A 118 0.64 16.84 -1.31
N ILE A 119 1.64 17.68 -1.02
CA ILE A 119 3.04 17.39 -1.33
C ILE A 119 3.49 16.09 -0.65
N ARG A 120 3.11 15.86 0.61
CA ARG A 120 3.48 14.65 1.36
C ARG A 120 2.89 13.38 0.76
N TRP A 121 1.61 13.39 0.43
CA TRP A 121 0.99 12.26 -0.27
C TRP A 121 1.52 12.08 -1.69
N TRP A 122 1.87 13.17 -2.37
CA TRP A 122 2.47 13.11 -3.69
C TRP A 122 3.87 12.50 -3.67
N MET A 123 4.68 12.78 -2.65
CA MET A 123 5.98 12.10 -2.46
C MET A 123 5.81 10.58 -2.28
N ILE A 124 4.80 10.15 -1.52
CA ILE A 124 4.46 8.73 -1.37
C ILE A 124 4.06 8.14 -2.73
N ALA A 125 3.23 8.84 -3.50
CA ALA A 125 2.85 8.44 -4.85
C ALA A 125 4.09 8.28 -5.76
N LEU A 126 5.01 9.25 -5.76
CA LEU A 126 6.24 9.22 -6.55
C LEU A 126 7.20 8.08 -6.17
N LEU A 127 7.27 7.70 -4.89
CA LEU A 127 8.11 6.60 -4.40
C LEU A 127 7.43 5.22 -4.52
N SER A 128 6.11 5.19 -4.66
CA SER A 128 5.33 3.96 -4.77
C SER A 128 5.74 2.99 -5.90
N PRO A 129 6.25 3.42 -7.09
CA PRO A 129 6.67 2.47 -8.12
C PRO A 129 7.83 1.59 -7.66
N PHE A 130 8.76 2.11 -6.86
CA PHE A 130 9.88 1.33 -6.32
C PHE A 130 9.40 0.28 -5.32
N GLY A 131 8.51 0.69 -4.39
CA GLY A 131 7.89 -0.23 -3.45
C GLY A 131 7.12 -1.33 -4.18
N ALA A 132 6.32 -0.95 -5.18
CA ALA A 132 5.53 -1.87 -6.00
C ALA A 132 6.40 -2.83 -6.83
N TYR A 133 7.55 -2.37 -7.34
CA TYR A 133 8.50 -3.25 -8.03
C TYR A 133 9.04 -4.32 -7.07
N VAL A 134 9.43 -3.92 -5.85
CA VAL A 134 9.95 -4.84 -4.82
C VAL A 134 8.87 -5.82 -4.36
N THR A 135 7.68 -5.35 -4.02
CA THR A 135 6.57 -6.21 -3.53
C THR A 135 6.01 -7.14 -4.61
N TRP A 136 6.36 -6.94 -5.89
CA TRP A 136 5.99 -7.89 -6.93
C TRP A 136 6.67 -9.25 -6.69
N TYR A 137 7.87 -9.27 -6.13
CA TYR A 137 8.58 -10.50 -5.79
C TYR A 137 8.02 -11.23 -4.56
N SER A 138 7.03 -10.66 -3.86
CA SER A 138 6.39 -11.27 -2.68
C SER A 138 5.71 -12.62 -2.97
N ARG A 139 5.30 -12.86 -4.23
CA ARG A 139 4.75 -14.15 -4.68
C ARG A 139 5.80 -15.16 -5.18
N GLY A 140 7.08 -14.78 -5.14
CA GLY A 140 8.21 -15.65 -5.51
C GLY A 140 8.55 -16.67 -4.44
N GLN A 141 9.73 -17.29 -4.53
CA GLN A 141 10.25 -18.24 -3.53
C GLN A 141 11.61 -17.84 -2.97
N GLY A 142 11.93 -18.33 -1.77
CA GLY A 142 13.22 -18.07 -1.10
C GLY A 142 13.24 -16.86 -0.17
N TRP A 143 14.43 -16.55 0.36
CA TRP A 143 14.62 -15.49 1.38
C TRP A 143 14.36 -14.08 0.84
N ILE A 144 14.73 -13.80 -0.41
CA ILE A 144 14.51 -12.48 -1.00
C ILE A 144 13.01 -12.21 -1.15
N ALA A 145 12.23 -13.17 -1.68
CA ALA A 145 10.78 -13.07 -1.73
C ALA A 145 10.17 -12.89 -0.33
N ALA A 146 10.68 -13.60 0.67
CA ALA A 146 10.22 -13.45 2.05
C ALA A 146 10.45 -12.04 2.60
N ILE A 147 11.60 -11.42 2.30
CA ILE A 147 11.90 -10.03 2.65
C ILE A 147 10.94 -9.08 1.91
N CYS A 148 10.73 -9.27 0.61
CA CYS A 148 9.80 -8.47 -0.19
C CYS A 148 8.37 -8.51 0.39
N THR A 149 7.92 -9.67 0.86
CA THR A 149 6.62 -9.84 1.53
C THR A 149 6.62 -9.21 2.93
N ALA A 150 7.72 -9.34 3.66
CA ALA A 150 7.84 -8.86 5.03
C ALA A 150 7.92 -7.34 5.14
N LEU A 151 8.35 -6.61 4.10
CA LEU A 151 8.40 -5.14 4.08
C LEU A 151 7.02 -4.48 4.32
N PRO A 152 5.97 -4.73 3.51
CA PRO A 152 4.64 -4.16 3.76
C PRO A 152 4.01 -4.70 5.04
N ILE A 153 4.22 -5.98 5.38
CA ILE A 153 3.72 -6.57 6.63
C ILE A 153 4.34 -5.87 7.84
N GLY A 154 5.67 -5.68 7.86
CA GLY A 154 6.37 -5.06 8.98
C GLY A 154 6.00 -3.59 9.16
N LEU A 155 5.78 -2.86 8.05
CA LEU A 155 5.26 -1.49 8.10
C LEU A 155 3.85 -1.45 8.72
N LEU A 156 2.95 -2.33 8.29
CA LEU A 156 1.59 -2.42 8.82
C LEU A 156 1.58 -2.84 10.29
N MET A 157 2.38 -3.84 10.68
CA MET A 157 2.54 -4.25 12.08
C MET A 157 3.07 -3.12 12.96
N SER A 158 4.02 -2.33 12.46
CA SER A 158 4.54 -1.16 13.18
C SER A 158 3.48 -0.07 13.38
N ASN A 159 2.68 0.22 12.35
CA ASN A 159 1.58 1.19 12.44
C ASN A 159 0.44 0.70 13.35
N GLY A 160 0.15 -0.60 13.30
CA GLY A 160 -0.89 -1.26 14.06
C GLY A 160 -0.56 -1.47 15.53
N TYR A 161 0.71 -1.40 15.93
CA TYR A 161 1.16 -1.65 17.30
C TYR A 161 0.38 -0.86 18.38
N ARG A 162 -0.05 0.38 18.06
CA ARG A 162 -0.87 1.21 18.97
C ARG A 162 -2.17 0.52 19.39
N PHE A 163 -2.73 -0.35 18.55
CA PHE A 163 -3.94 -1.12 18.86
C PHE A 163 -3.78 -1.98 20.12
N LEU A 164 -2.60 -2.56 20.35
CA LEU A 164 -2.36 -3.50 21.45
C LEU A 164 -2.48 -2.84 22.84
N TYR A 165 -2.38 -1.51 22.92
CA TYR A 165 -2.43 -0.76 24.18
C TYR A 165 -3.58 0.24 24.23
N LEU A 166 -3.94 0.84 23.08
CA LEU A 166 -4.95 1.90 23.00
C LEU A 166 -6.29 1.41 22.44
N PHE A 167 -6.37 0.17 21.96
CA PHE A 167 -7.56 -0.41 21.31
C PHE A 167 -8.18 0.49 20.22
N ASN A 168 -7.36 1.30 19.56
CA ASN A 168 -7.80 2.21 18.50
C ASN A 168 -8.14 1.41 17.24
N ALA A 169 -9.43 1.36 16.87
CA ALA A 169 -9.93 0.61 15.72
C ALA A 169 -9.15 0.87 14.41
N THR A 170 -8.67 2.10 14.20
CA THR A 170 -7.89 2.47 13.01
C THR A 170 -6.52 1.78 12.95
N SER A 171 -5.90 1.54 14.11
CA SER A 171 -4.65 0.77 14.21
C SER A 171 -4.92 -0.73 14.18
N GLY A 172 -6.09 -1.18 14.63
CA GLY A 172 -6.53 -2.57 14.51
C GLY A 172 -6.63 -3.02 13.05
N PHE A 173 -7.09 -2.14 12.16
CA PHE A 173 -7.08 -2.40 10.72
C PHE A 173 -5.69 -2.74 10.19
N ASP A 174 -4.64 -2.00 10.60
CA ASP A 174 -3.28 -2.24 10.12
C ASP A 174 -2.79 -3.65 10.50
N ILE A 175 -3.10 -4.13 11.70
CA ILE A 175 -2.79 -5.51 12.14
C ILE A 175 -3.55 -6.52 11.29
N LEU A 176 -4.86 -6.31 11.07
CA LEU A 176 -5.67 -7.21 10.24
C LEU A 176 -5.16 -7.26 8.80
N ALA A 177 -4.79 -6.11 8.23
CA ALA A 177 -4.19 -6.02 6.90
C ALA A 177 -2.85 -6.76 6.82
N ALA A 178 -2.00 -6.66 7.85
CA ALA A 178 -0.74 -7.39 7.94
C ALA A 178 -0.96 -8.91 7.97
N ILE A 179 -1.90 -9.38 8.80
CA ILE A 179 -2.28 -10.80 8.89
C ILE A 179 -2.85 -11.28 7.55
N PHE A 180 -3.70 -10.48 6.91
CA PHE A 180 -4.25 -10.80 5.60
C PHE A 180 -3.15 -10.96 4.55
N LEU A 181 -2.20 -10.01 4.47
CA LEU A 181 -1.05 -10.10 3.55
C LEU A 181 -0.15 -11.31 3.85
N TYR A 182 0.06 -11.63 5.13
CA TYR A 182 0.85 -12.77 5.56
C TYR A 182 0.32 -14.10 5.02
N PHE A 183 -1.01 -14.26 4.94
CA PHE A 183 -1.62 -15.49 4.43
C PHE A 183 -1.81 -15.52 2.91
N ILE A 184 -2.04 -14.37 2.26
CA ILE A 184 -2.45 -14.33 0.85
C ILE A 184 -1.29 -14.23 -0.15
N LEU A 185 -0.16 -13.63 0.25
CA LEU A 185 1.00 -13.39 -0.61
C LEU A 185 1.87 -14.64 -0.86
N PRO A 186 2.26 -15.42 0.16
CA PRO A 186 3.13 -16.57 -0.06
C PRO A 186 2.45 -17.63 -0.90
N THR A 187 3.19 -18.22 -1.84
CA THR A 187 2.69 -19.31 -2.70
C THR A 187 2.95 -20.69 -2.10
N ALA A 188 3.92 -20.82 -1.18
CA ALA A 188 4.22 -22.07 -0.48
C ALA A 188 4.17 -21.89 1.04
N LYS A 189 3.72 -22.93 1.76
CA LYS A 189 3.61 -22.92 3.23
C LYS A 189 4.97 -22.75 3.92
N GLU A 190 6.04 -23.30 3.36
CA GLU A 190 7.40 -23.17 3.90
C GLU A 190 7.89 -21.71 3.94
N GLN A 191 7.33 -20.87 3.08
CA GLN A 191 7.69 -19.47 2.98
C GLN A 191 7.16 -18.65 4.17
N LEU A 192 6.07 -19.11 4.82
CA LEU A 192 5.46 -18.43 5.97
C LEU A 192 6.46 -18.22 7.10
N PHE A 193 7.26 -19.24 7.45
CA PHE A 193 8.26 -19.13 8.52
C PHE A 193 9.35 -18.09 8.21
N LYS A 194 9.80 -18.03 6.96
CA LYS A 194 10.79 -17.04 6.51
C LYS A 194 10.21 -15.63 6.58
N ILE A 195 8.97 -15.46 6.11
CA ILE A 195 8.25 -14.18 6.15
C ILE A 195 8.06 -13.72 7.59
N LEU A 196 7.61 -14.60 8.49
CA LEU A 196 7.39 -14.27 9.90
C LEU A 196 8.69 -13.78 10.55
N SER A 197 9.79 -14.51 10.35
CA SER A 197 11.11 -14.14 10.87
C SER A 197 11.56 -12.76 10.35
N CYS A 198 11.46 -12.53 9.04
CA CYS A 198 11.81 -11.23 8.45
C CYS A 198 10.88 -10.10 8.92
N ALA A 199 9.57 -10.36 9.05
CA ALA A 199 8.58 -9.37 9.44
C ALA A 199 8.79 -8.89 10.88
N ILE A 200 9.16 -9.79 11.80
CA ILE A 200 9.50 -9.43 13.19
C ILE A 200 10.70 -8.47 13.19
N VAL A 201 11.78 -8.81 12.47
CA VAL A 201 12.99 -7.99 12.39
C VAL A 201 12.69 -6.62 11.77
N ILE A 202 11.95 -6.59 10.65
CA ILE A 202 11.58 -5.34 9.97
C ILE A 202 10.70 -4.47 10.87
N THR A 203 9.70 -5.05 11.53
CA THR A 203 8.82 -4.32 12.47
C THR A 203 9.65 -3.70 13.60
N TYR A 204 10.60 -4.45 14.16
CA TYR A 204 11.49 -3.95 15.19
C TYR A 204 12.33 -2.78 14.68
N ILE A 205 13.01 -2.93 13.54
CA ILE A 205 13.85 -1.88 12.95
C ILE A 205 13.03 -0.61 12.70
N ILE A 206 11.87 -0.72 12.05
CA ILE A 206 11.02 0.43 11.71
C ILE A 206 10.62 1.21 12.96
N ARG A 207 10.28 0.48 14.04
CA ARG A 207 9.80 1.09 15.27
C ARG A 207 10.90 1.83 16.05
N TYR A 208 12.11 1.28 16.11
CA TYR A 208 13.21 1.86 16.88
C TYR A 208 14.04 2.88 16.09
N SER A 209 13.94 2.89 14.76
CA SER A 209 14.73 3.78 13.90
C SER A 209 14.16 5.21 13.76
N SER A 210 13.03 5.52 14.38
CA SER A 210 12.30 6.80 14.20
C SER A 210 11.97 7.16 12.73
N ILE A 211 12.23 6.26 11.78
CA ILE A 211 12.10 6.48 10.33
C ILE A 211 10.67 6.89 9.96
N LEU A 212 9.66 6.26 10.58
CA LEU A 212 8.27 6.62 10.32
C LEU A 212 7.92 8.03 10.77
N ASN A 213 8.56 8.56 11.81
CA ASN A 213 8.31 9.93 12.26
C ASN A 213 8.90 10.95 11.28
N TYR A 214 10.00 10.62 10.60
CA TYR A 214 10.55 11.49 9.55
C TYR A 214 9.76 11.42 8.24
N ILE A 215 9.25 10.24 7.86
CA ILE A 215 8.53 10.02 6.60
C ILE A 215 7.05 10.41 6.72
N PHE A 216 6.40 10.05 7.83
CA PHE A 216 4.96 10.22 8.05
C PHE A 216 4.62 11.14 9.23
N GLY A 217 5.59 11.69 9.96
CA GLY A 217 5.30 12.56 11.10
C GLY A 217 4.60 13.83 10.66
N GLY A 218 3.33 13.97 11.04
CA GLY A 218 2.44 15.07 10.65
C GLY A 218 1.48 14.76 9.50
N LEU A 219 1.46 13.52 8.99
CA LEU A 219 0.37 12.96 8.19
C LEU A 219 -0.66 12.28 9.09
#